data_AF-A0A6I1VXU0-F1
#
_entry.id   AF-A0A6I1VXU0-F1
#
_cell.length_a   1.000
_cell.length_b   1.000
_cell.length_c   1.000
_cell.angle_alpha   90.00
_cell.angle_beta   90.00
_cell.angle_gamma   90.00
#
_symmetry.space_group_name_H-M   'P 1'
#
loop_
_entity.id
_entity.type
_entity.pdbx_description
1 polymer ?
#
loop_
_entity_poly.entity_id
_entity_poly.type
_entity_poly.pdbx_seq_one_letter_code
_entity_poly.pdbx_strand_id
1 'polypeptide(L)'
;MNAPAAGTRKKGFFSQQDYFAPLPIPTGEKPKDVMNAVRCKNDIFIDVGNFNIGSGVMVLWPMIVMCLSVAYFTGDIYDSMLGAYMTGVPILMLIYMLYRPTPLPIRFNRQRREVCVPRKD
;
A
#
# COMPACT_ATOMS: atom_id res chain seq x y z
N MET A 1 8.45 17.64 -25.31
CA MET A 1 8.83 16.86 -24.11
C MET A 1 8.59 15.39 -24.40
N ASN A 2 9.63 14.55 -24.45
CA ASN A 2 9.46 13.12 -24.73
C ASN A 2 8.70 12.44 -23.59
N ALA A 3 7.58 11.80 -23.90
CA ALA A 3 6.90 10.96 -22.93
C ALA A 3 7.76 9.72 -22.66
N PRO A 4 7.92 9.30 -21.39
CA PRO A 4 8.58 8.03 -21.10
C PRO A 4 7.81 6.89 -21.77
N ALA A 5 8.54 5.94 -22.35
CA ALA A 5 7.92 4.82 -23.06
C ALA A 5 7.05 3.97 -22.11
N ALA A 6 6.01 3.36 -22.67
CA ALA A 6 5.11 2.46 -21.93
C ALA A 6 5.92 1.34 -21.23
N GLY A 7 5.59 1.05 -19.98
CA GLY A 7 6.27 -0.02 -19.24
C GLY A 7 7.64 0.36 -18.69
N THR A 8 8.06 1.62 -18.84
CA THR A 8 9.26 2.11 -18.15
C THR A 8 9.02 2.14 -16.64
N ARG A 9 9.93 1.51 -15.90
CA ARG A 9 9.93 1.43 -14.43
C ARG A 9 11.09 2.26 -13.88
N LYS A 10 10.77 3.23 -13.03
CA LYS A 10 11.76 4.04 -12.32
C LYS A 10 11.70 3.69 -10.83
N LYS A 11 12.73 2.98 -10.34
CA LYS A 11 12.88 2.63 -8.92
C LYS A 11 13.77 3.69 -8.24
N GLY A 12 13.21 4.41 -7.28
CA GLY A 12 13.92 5.22 -6.30
C GLY A 12 14.12 4.46 -4.99
N PHE A 13 14.68 5.14 -3.99
CA PHE A 13 15.04 4.53 -2.70
C PHE A 13 13.82 4.01 -1.91
N PHE A 14 12.74 4.79 -1.85
CA PHE A 14 11.46 4.42 -1.20
C PHE A 14 10.27 4.38 -2.15
N SER A 15 10.48 4.63 -3.44
CA SER A 15 9.39 4.83 -4.40
C SER A 15 9.68 4.05 -5.66
N GLN A 16 8.65 3.41 -6.21
CA GLN A 16 8.70 2.86 -7.55
C GLN A 16 7.62 3.56 -8.37
N GLN A 17 7.98 3.95 -9.58
CA GLN A 17 7.13 4.65 -10.52
C GLN A 17 7.08 3.87 -11.82
N ASP A 18 5.91 3.35 -12.16
CA ASP A 18 5.69 2.68 -13.43
C ASP A 18 4.91 3.61 -14.35
N TYR A 19 5.45 3.90 -15.54
CA TYR A 19 4.82 4.79 -16.53
C TYR A 19 3.95 4.00 -17.50
N PHE A 20 2.69 4.42 -17.62
CA PHE A 20 1.73 3.81 -18.52
C PHE A 20 1.64 4.58 -19.85
N ALA A 21 1.40 3.87 -20.94
CA ALA A 21 0.99 4.47 -22.22
C ALA A 21 -0.33 3.85 -22.71
N PRO A 22 -1.08 4.55 -23.58
CA PRO A 22 -2.28 5.37 -23.30
C PRO A 22 -3.60 4.56 -23.42
N LEU A 23 -4.78 4.94 -22.88
CA LEU A 23 -5.53 6.21 -22.91
C LEU A 23 -5.56 7.04 -21.60
N PRO A 24 -5.43 8.38 -21.69
CA PRO A 24 -5.60 9.31 -20.57
C PRO A 24 -7.07 9.75 -20.38
N ILE A 25 -7.46 10.00 -19.13
CA ILE A 25 -8.52 10.96 -18.80
C ILE A 25 -7.96 12.36 -19.18
N PRO A 26 -8.75 13.30 -19.73
CA PRO A 26 -8.26 14.63 -20.13
C PRO A 26 -7.93 15.51 -18.91
N THR A 27 -6.96 15.10 -18.10
CA THR A 27 -6.43 15.81 -16.94
C THR A 27 -5.07 16.45 -17.22
N GLY A 28 -4.47 16.20 -18.39
CA GLY A 28 -3.16 16.76 -18.78
C GLY A 28 -1.96 16.15 -18.05
N GLU A 29 -2.19 15.29 -17.06
CA GLU A 29 -1.14 14.62 -16.28
C GLU A 29 -0.75 13.26 -16.88
N LYS A 30 0.52 12.88 -16.69
CA LYS A 30 1.03 11.58 -17.13
C LYS A 30 0.55 10.47 -16.17
N PRO A 31 -0.01 9.37 -16.68
CA PRO A 31 -0.49 8.28 -15.82
C PRO A 31 0.71 7.57 -15.18
N LYS A 32 0.69 7.53 -13.84
CA LYS A 32 1.80 7.04 -13.01
C LYS A 32 1.24 6.28 -11.82
N ASP A 33 1.74 5.07 -11.60
CA ASP A 33 1.46 4.31 -10.37
C ASP A 33 2.61 4.49 -9.39
N VAL A 34 2.25 4.73 -8.13
CA VAL A 34 3.17 4.99 -7.04
C VAL A 34 3.06 3.82 -6.06
N MET A 35 4.18 3.16 -5.79
CA MET A 35 4.28 2.07 -4.80
C MET A 35 3.52 0.78 -5.12
N ASN A 36 3.32 0.44 -6.41
CA ASN A 36 2.60 -0.78 -6.83
C ASN A 36 1.19 -0.90 -6.21
N ALA A 37 0.46 0.22 -6.09
CA ALA A 37 -0.95 0.16 -5.68
C ALA A 37 -1.79 -0.68 -6.67
N VAL A 38 -1.29 -0.82 -7.91
CA VAL A 38 -1.93 -1.60 -8.96
C VAL A 38 -1.18 -2.92 -9.17
N ARG A 39 -1.85 -4.04 -8.92
CA ARG A 39 -1.22 -5.37 -8.92
C ARG A 39 -1.15 -6.03 -10.29
N CYS A 40 -2.21 -5.92 -11.10
CA CYS A 40 -2.28 -6.46 -12.46
C CYS A 40 -2.76 -5.36 -13.43
N LYS A 41 -2.09 -5.28 -14.59
CA LYS A 41 -2.33 -4.23 -15.59
C LYS A 41 -2.43 -4.92 -16.94
N ASN A 42 -3.59 -4.84 -17.57
CA ASN A 42 -3.83 -5.33 -18.92
C ASN A 42 -4.35 -4.18 -19.78
N ASP A 43 -4.35 -4.32 -21.11
CA ASP A 43 -4.81 -3.25 -22.01
C ASP A 43 -6.28 -2.86 -21.78
N ILE A 44 -7.08 -3.79 -21.25
CA ILE A 44 -8.52 -3.66 -21.02
C ILE A 44 -8.85 -3.33 -19.54
N PHE A 45 -8.11 -3.88 -18.58
CA PHE A 45 -8.44 -3.80 -17.15
C PHE A 45 -7.25 -3.36 -16.30
N ILE A 46 -7.55 -2.63 -15.24
CA ILE A 46 -6.58 -2.27 -14.21
C ILE A 46 -7.09 -2.76 -12.84
N ASP A 47 -6.27 -3.58 -12.18
CA ASP A 47 -6.59 -4.19 -10.89
C ASP A 47 -5.93 -3.38 -9.77
N VAL A 48 -6.74 -2.63 -9.04
CA VAL A 48 -6.27 -1.82 -7.91
C VAL A 48 -6.36 -2.66 -6.63
N GLY A 49 -5.22 -2.86 -5.98
CA GLY A 49 -5.13 -3.55 -4.70
C GLY A 49 -5.15 -2.54 -3.55
N ASN A 50 -6.02 -2.76 -2.57
CA ASN A 50 -6.10 -1.90 -1.38
C ASN A 50 -5.06 -2.23 -0.29
N PHE A 51 -4.03 -3.01 -0.59
CA PHE A 51 -3.10 -3.52 0.43
C PHE A 51 -1.73 -2.85 0.34
N ASN A 52 -1.54 -1.78 1.13
CA ASN A 52 -0.26 -1.11 1.27
C ASN A 52 0.43 -1.52 2.59
N ILE A 53 1.32 -2.50 2.53
CA ILE A 53 2.14 -2.95 3.67
C ILE A 53 2.91 -1.79 4.30
N GLY A 54 3.40 -0.86 3.46
CA GLY A 54 4.14 0.32 3.92
C GLY A 54 3.32 1.20 4.85
N SER A 55 2.01 1.34 4.62
CA SER A 55 1.14 2.12 5.52
C SER A 55 1.04 1.51 6.92
N GLY A 56 0.94 0.17 7.02
CA GLY A 56 0.91 -0.51 8.32
C GLY A 56 2.20 -0.34 9.11
N VAL A 57 3.36 -0.44 8.42
CA VAL A 57 4.68 -0.23 9.06
C VAL A 57 4.85 1.22 9.52
N MET A 58 4.45 2.20 8.70
CA MET A 58 4.58 3.62 9.05
C MET A 58 3.71 4.03 10.23
N VAL A 59 2.60 3.32 10.50
CA VAL A 59 1.77 3.54 11.69
C VAL A 59 2.33 2.82 12.93
N LEU A 60 2.82 1.58 12.76
CA LEU A 60 3.37 0.80 13.88
C LEU A 60 4.69 1.36 14.41
N TRP A 61 5.57 1.84 13.54
CA TRP A 61 6.90 2.32 13.91
C TRP A 61 6.89 3.44 14.97
N PRO A 62 6.18 4.58 14.77
CA PRO A 62 6.14 5.65 15.78
C PRO A 62 5.49 5.20 17.10
N MET A 63 4.51 4.28 17.05
CA MET A 63 3.90 3.71 18.26
C MET A 63 4.92 2.92 19.09
N ILE A 64 5.74 2.09 18.44
CA ILE A 64 6.80 1.32 19.11
C ILE A 64 7.84 2.25 19.72
N VAL A 65 8.31 3.25 18.95
CA VAL A 65 9.31 4.22 19.44
C VAL A 65 8.76 5.00 20.64
N MET A 66 7.50 5.43 20.59
CA MET A 66 6.87 6.13 21.70
C MET A 66 6.79 5.26 22.96
N CYS A 67 6.30 4.02 22.85
CA CYS A 67 6.24 3.10 23.99
C CYS A 67 7.62 2.81 24.59
N LEU A 68 8.63 2.58 23.76
CA LEU A 68 10.01 2.37 24.21
C LEU A 68 10.61 3.61 24.87
N SER A 69 10.30 4.81 24.36
CA SER A 69 10.77 6.06 24.95
C SER A 69 10.21 6.27 26.35
N VAL A 70 8.91 6.01 26.55
CA VAL A 70 8.26 6.12 27.87
C VAL A 70 8.90 5.15 28.85
N ALA A 71 9.04 3.88 28.45
CA ALA A 71 9.69 2.86 29.27
C ALA A 71 11.15 3.20 29.64
N TYR A 72 11.88 3.85 28.72
CA TYR A 72 13.24 4.32 28.99
C TYR A 72 13.28 5.46 30.03
N PHE A 73 12.32 6.39 29.97
CA PHE A 73 12.25 7.51 30.90
C PHE A 73 11.77 7.13 32.30
N THR A 74 10.81 6.20 32.40
CA THR A 74 10.31 5.73 33.70
C THR A 74 11.20 4.67 34.33
N GLY A 75 11.90 3.86 33.51
CA GLY A 75 12.78 2.79 34.00
C GLY A 75 12.02 1.60 34.60
N ASP A 76 10.68 1.61 34.52
CA ASP A 76 9.82 0.58 35.10
C ASP A 76 9.55 -0.56 34.10
N ILE A 77 9.64 -1.79 34.62
CA ILE A 77 9.37 -3.00 33.83
C ILE A 77 7.90 -3.09 33.41
N TYR A 78 7.00 -2.55 34.23
CA TYR A 78 5.55 -2.57 33.98
C TYR A 78 5.18 -1.74 32.75
N ASP A 79 5.82 -0.58 32.54
CA ASP A 79 5.60 0.26 31.36
C ASP A 79 6.09 -0.42 30.08
N SER A 80 7.20 -1.15 30.17
CA SER A 80 7.72 -1.97 29.07
C SER A 80 6.74 -3.09 28.70
N MET A 81 6.18 -3.78 29.70
CA MET A 81 5.18 -4.84 29.48
C MET A 81 3.88 -4.30 28.89
N LEU A 82 3.41 -3.14 29.36
CA LEU A 82 2.22 -2.47 28.83
C LEU A 82 2.43 -2.04 27.37
N GLY A 83 3.57 -1.45 27.05
CA GLY A 83 3.93 -1.08 25.69
C GLY A 83 4.00 -2.29 24.74
N ALA A 84 4.55 -3.41 25.21
CA ALA A 84 4.60 -4.65 24.44
C ALA A 84 3.19 -5.24 24.19
N TYR A 85 2.29 -5.18 25.16
CA TYR A 85 0.90 -5.61 24.98
C TYR A 85 0.15 -4.74 23.96
N MET A 86 0.29 -3.41 24.08
CA MET A 86 -0.37 -2.44 23.19
C MET A 86 0.11 -2.54 21.74
N THR A 87 1.42 -2.76 21.53
CA THR A 87 2.02 -2.87 20.19
C THR A 87 1.96 -4.29 19.63
N GLY A 88 1.92 -5.31 20.49
CA GLY A 88 1.87 -6.72 20.10
C GLY A 88 0.60 -7.08 19.33
N VAL A 89 -0.57 -6.63 19.77
CA VAL A 89 -1.85 -6.90 19.08
C VAL A 89 -1.85 -6.41 17.63
N PRO A 90 -1.53 -5.13 17.32
CA PRO A 90 -1.53 -4.66 15.94
C PRO A 90 -0.40 -5.27 15.10
N ILE A 91 0.74 -5.65 15.69
CA ILE A 91 1.79 -6.41 14.99
C ILE A 91 1.27 -7.80 14.57
N LEU A 92 0.61 -8.53 15.48
CA LEU A 92 0.01 -9.83 15.17
C LEU A 92 -1.08 -9.71 14.10
N MET A 93 -1.91 -8.67 14.16
CA MET A 93 -2.89 -8.38 13.11
C MET A 93 -2.22 -8.12 11.76
N LEU A 94 -1.13 -7.33 11.73
CA LEU A 94 -0.40 -7.06 10.48
C LEU A 94 0.21 -8.35 9.90
N ILE A 95 0.81 -9.19 10.74
CA ILE A 95 1.35 -10.50 10.34
C ILE A 95 0.23 -11.38 9.79
N TYR A 96 -0.91 -11.47 10.47
CA TYR A 96 -2.05 -12.23 9.98
C TYR A 96 -2.55 -11.71 8.63
N MET A 97 -2.63 -10.39 8.44
CA MET A 97 -3.03 -9.78 7.18
C MET A 97 -2.04 -10.03 6.03
N LEU A 98 -0.74 -10.19 6.33
CA LEU A 98 0.27 -10.58 5.34
C LEU A 98 0.08 -12.01 4.83
N TYR A 99 -0.34 -12.93 5.70
CA TYR A 99 -0.58 -14.33 5.33
C TYR A 99 -1.96 -14.58 4.72
N ARG A 100 -2.91 -13.65 4.89
CA ARG A 100 -4.22 -13.78 4.26
C ARG A 100 -4.11 -13.64 2.74
N PRO A 101 -4.84 -14.46 1.97
CA PRO A 101 -4.94 -14.24 0.54
C PRO A 101 -5.48 -12.83 0.33
N THR A 102 -4.79 -12.05 -0.47
CA THR A 102 -5.18 -10.67 -0.75
C THR A 102 -6.62 -10.64 -1.28
N PRO A 103 -7.48 -9.74 -0.80
CA PRO A 103 -8.83 -9.63 -1.30
C PRO A 103 -8.81 -9.41 -2.81
N LEU A 104 -9.83 -9.93 -3.49
CA LEU A 104 -9.97 -9.78 -4.94
C LEU A 104 -9.85 -8.29 -5.29
N PRO A 105 -8.92 -7.93 -6.18
CA PRO A 105 -8.73 -6.54 -6.54
C PRO A 105 -9.98 -6.01 -7.23
N ILE A 106 -10.25 -4.72 -7.04
CA ILE A 106 -11.33 -4.05 -7.77
C ILE A 106 -10.83 -3.87 -9.20
N ARG A 107 -11.60 -4.39 -10.17
CA ARG A 107 -11.28 -4.30 -11.59
C ARG A 107 -11.95 -3.07 -12.16
N PHE A 108 -11.14 -2.14 -12.64
CA PHE A 108 -11.64 -0.99 -13.40
C PHE A 108 -11.44 -1.27 -14.89
N ASN A 109 -12.51 -1.10 -15.67
CA ASN A 109 -12.39 -1.10 -17.13
C ASN A 109 -11.66 0.18 -17.55
N ARG A 110 -10.60 0.05 -18.34
CA ARG A 110 -9.80 1.21 -18.76
C ARG A 110 -10.56 2.13 -19.72
N GLN A 111 -11.50 1.58 -20.49
CA GLN A 111 -12.26 2.31 -21.51
C GLN A 111 -13.61 2.85 -21.02
N ARG A 112 -14.17 2.28 -19.95
CA ARG A 112 -15.47 2.71 -19.38
C ARG A 112 -15.27 3.04 -17.91
N ARG A 113 -15.86 4.15 -17.45
CA ARG A 113 -15.87 4.54 -16.02
C ARG A 113 -16.82 3.67 -15.19
N GLU A 114 -16.83 2.36 -15.48
CA GLU A 114 -17.66 1.37 -14.84
C GLU A 114 -16.76 0.50 -13.96
N VAL A 115 -17.20 0.31 -12.72
CA VAL A 115 -16.47 -0.47 -11.72
C VAL A 115 -17.07 -1.86 -11.69
N CYS A 116 -16.28 -2.87 -12.07
CA CYS A 116 -16.67 -4.25 -11.85
C CYS A 116 -16.28 -4.63 -10.42
N VAL A 117 -17.27 -4.58 -9.52
CA VAL A 117 -17.09 -5.07 -8.15
C VAL A 117 -17.26 -6.59 -8.17
N PRO A 118 -16.26 -7.39 -7.78
CA PRO A 118 -16.45 -8.82 -7.62
C PRO A 118 -17.50 -9.04 -6.51
N ARG A 119 -18.68 -9.55 -6.88
CA ARG A 119 -19.64 -10.09 -5.91
C ARG A 119 -19.09 -11.42 -5.42
N LYS A 120 -19.30 -11.73 -4.14
CA LYS A 120 -19.20 -13.12 -3.68
C LYS A 120 -20.34 -13.89 -4.35
N ASP A 121 -20.01 -15.04 -4.92
CA ASP A 121 -21.01 -16.05 -5.27
C ASP A 121 -21.77 -16.50 -4.00
#